data_AF-A0A381YYP2-F1
#
_entry.id   AF-A0A381YYP2-F1
#
_cell.length_a   1.000
_cell.length_b   1.000
_cell.length_c   1.000
_cell.angle_alpha   90.00
_cell.angle_beta   90.00
_cell.angle_gamma   90.00
#
_symmetry.space_group_name_H-M   'P 1'
#
loop_
_entity.id
_entity.type
_entity.pdbx_description
1 polymer ?
#
loop_
_entity_poly.entity_id
_entity_poly.type
_entity_poly.pdbx_seq_one_letter_code
_entity_poly.pdbx_strand_id
1 'polypeptide(L)' 'WNEFLWPLVVTNRAEMRTIPVGLSSFQGQYSVQWELLMSAAVIALLPIVIIYLFAQKWIISGVTISGMGGR' A
#
# COMPACT_ATOMS: atom_id res chain seq x y z
N TRP A 1 -4.58 -0.61 -3.39
CA TRP A 1 -3.17 -0.51 -2.98
C TRP A 1 -2.21 -1.00 -4.06
N ASN A 2 -2.49 -2.12 -4.74
CA ASN A 2 -1.54 -2.69 -5.71
C ASN A 2 -1.86 -2.36 -7.18
N GLU A 3 -2.91 -1.59 -7.44
CA GLU A 3 -3.37 -1.30 -8.79
C GLU A 3 -2.81 0.04 -9.27
N PHE A 4 -2.01 -0.03 -10.34
CA PHE A 4 -1.28 1.11 -10.89
C PHE A 4 -1.87 1.59 -12.22
N LEU A 5 -2.00 0.69 -13.21
CA LEU A 5 -2.35 1.04 -14.58
C LEU A 5 -3.76 1.64 -14.71
N TRP A 6 -4.76 1.02 -14.08
CA TRP A 6 -6.14 1.49 -14.20
C TRP A 6 -6.34 2.90 -13.61
N PRO A 7 -5.91 3.20 -12.36
CA PRO A 7 -5.98 4.54 -11.82
C PRO A 7 -5.18 5.56 -12.62
N LEU A 8 -4.03 5.17 -13.17
CA LEU A 8 -3.20 6.07 -13.98
C LEU A 8 -3.96 6.54 -15.23
N VAL A 9 -4.74 5.67 -15.85
CA VAL A 9 -5.49 5.98 -17.08
C VAL A 9 -6.79 6.74 -16.79
N VAL A 10 -7.51 6.38 -15.72
CA VAL A 10 -8.86 6.92 -15.47
C VAL A 10 -8.86 8.21 -14.63
N THR A 11 -7.81 8.46 -13.84
CA THR A 11 -7.77 9.62 -12.94
C THR A 11 -7.11 10.84 -13.61
N ASN A 12 -7.82 11.96 -13.63
CA ASN A 12 -7.35 13.19 -14.28
C ASN A 12 -6.90 14.28 -13.31
N ARG A 13 -7.35 14.23 -12.04
CA ARG A 13 -6.98 15.22 -11.01
C ARG A 13 -6.04 14.61 -9.98
N ALA A 14 -5.15 15.43 -9.43
CA ALA A 14 -4.15 14.99 -8.47
C ALA A 14 -4.77 14.40 -7.20
N GLU A 15 -5.91 14.94 -6.74
CA GLU A 15 -6.56 14.48 -5.51
C GLU A 15 -7.22 13.11 -5.66
N MET A 16 -7.44 12.65 -6.90
CA MET A 16 -8.07 11.36 -7.20
C MET A 16 -7.05 10.24 -7.44
N ARG A 17 -5.75 10.55 -7.44
CA ARG A 17 -4.70 9.56 -7.70
C ARG A 17 -4.57 8.60 -6.53
N THR A 18 -4.40 7.32 -6.85
CA THR A 18 -4.09 6.30 -5.84
C THR A 18 -2.64 6.43 -5.37
N ILE A 19 -2.34 5.88 -4.18
CA ILE A 19 -0.99 5.89 -3.58
C ILE A 19 0.11 5.50 -4.60
N PRO A 20 0.01 4.39 -5.38
CA PRO A 20 1.04 4.02 -6.35
C PRO A 20 1.22 5.05 -7.47
N VAL A 21 0.12 5.61 -7.97
CA VAL A 21 0.15 6.63 -9.03
C VAL A 21 0.71 7.95 -8.49
N GLY A 22 0.37 8.33 -7.27
CA GLY A 22 0.96 9.47 -6.58
C GLY A 22 2.47 9.30 -6.35
N LEU A 23 2.93 8.12 -5.93
CA LEU A 23 4.36 7.85 -5.72
C LEU A 23 5.17 7.95 -7.02
N SER A 24 4.58 7.58 -8.17
CA SER A 24 5.23 7.73 -9.47
C SER A 24 5.54 9.18 -9.85
N SER A 25 4.85 10.18 -9.27
CA SER A 25 5.17 11.59 -9.56
C SER A 25 6.53 12.03 -9.01
N PHE A 26 7.12 11.28 -8.07
CA PHE A 26 8.49 11.53 -7.60
C PHE A 26 9.56 10.96 -8.54
N GLN A 27 9.16 10.17 -9.54
CA GLN A 27 10.03 9.61 -10.57
C GLN A 27 9.86 10.44 -11.85
N GLY A 28 10.60 11.55 -11.95
CA GLY A 28 10.61 12.39 -13.14
C GLY A 28 11.45 11.78 -14.27
N GLN A 29 11.27 12.30 -15.49
CA GLN A 29 11.97 11.81 -16.69
C GLN A 29 13.50 11.88 -16.60
N TYR A 30 14.04 12.85 -15.85
CA TYR A 30 15.49 13.11 -15.77
C TYR A 30 16.07 12.89 -14.38
N SER A 31 15.24 12.82 -13.33
CA SER A 31 15.69 12.66 -11.95
C SER A 31 14.58 12.08 -11.08
N VAL A 32 15.00 11.27 -10.11
CA VAL A 32 14.12 10.69 -9.10
C VAL A 32 14.37 11.38 -7.77
N GLN A 33 13.29 11.88 -7.16
CA GLN A 33 13.33 12.49 -5.83
C GLN A 33 13.27 11.39 -4.75
N TRP A 34 14.39 10.69 -4.56
CA TRP A 34 14.47 9.52 -3.68
C TRP A 34 14.04 9.80 -2.24
N GLU A 35 14.41 10.94 -1.68
CA GLU A 35 14.05 11.34 -0.32
C GLU A 35 12.52 11.44 -0.14
N LEU A 36 11.84 12.07 -1.10
CA LEU A 36 10.39 12.20 -1.10
C LEU A 36 9.71 10.86 -1.41
N LEU A 37 10.25 10.10 -2.37
CA LEU A 37 9.71 8.79 -2.73
C LEU A 37 9.73 7.82 -1.54
N MET A 38 10.86 7.74 -0.83
CA MET A 38 11.02 6.84 0.31
C MET A 38 10.19 7.29 1.52
N SER A 39 10.18 8.58 1.85
CA SER A 39 9.35 9.10 2.94
C SER A 39 7.85 8.89 2.68
N ALA A 40 7.38 9.18 1.46
CA ALA A 40 6.00 8.94 1.07
C ALA A 40 5.65 7.43 1.06
N ALA A 41 6.58 6.57 0.65
CA ALA A 41 6.39 5.11 0.69
C ALA A 41 6.25 4.58 2.14
N VAL A 42 7.04 5.10 3.08
CA VAL A 42 6.92 4.75 4.49
C VAL A 42 5.56 5.18 5.04
N ILE A 43 5.13 6.42 4.77
CA ILE A 43 3.81 6.92 5.18
C ILE A 43 2.70 6.09 4.57
N ALA A 44 2.82 5.71 3.30
CA ALA A 44 1.87 4.82 2.64
C ALA A 44 1.73 3.48 3.37
N LEU A 45 2.81 2.89 3.86
CA LEU A 45 2.74 1.61 4.57
C LEU A 45 2.09 1.68 5.95
N LEU A 46 2.09 2.85 6.60
CA LEU A 46 1.55 3.02 7.96
C LEU A 46 0.14 2.46 8.19
N PRO A 47 -0.90 2.80 7.40
CA PRO A 47 -2.24 2.26 7.62
C PRO A 47 -2.30 0.73 7.54
N ILE A 48 -1.51 0.10 6.66
CA ILE A 48 -1.45 -1.37 6.59
C ILE A 48 -0.83 -1.93 7.87
N VAL A 49 0.28 -1.34 8.32
CA VAL A 49 0.94 -1.74 9.57
C VAL A 49 0.02 -1.55 10.76
N ILE A 50 -0.70 -0.43 10.83
CA ILE A 50 -1.68 -0.13 11.89
C ILE A 50 -2.78 -1.18 11.90
N ILE A 51 -3.43 -1.44 10.74
CA ILE A 51 -4.46 -2.48 10.62
C ILE A 51 -3.90 -3.83 11.05
N TYR A 52 -2.70 -4.18 10.61
CA TYR A 52 -2.04 -5.43 10.98
C TYR A 52 -1.82 -5.53 12.48
N LEU A 53 -1.32 -4.49 13.16
CA LEU A 53 -1.10 -4.50 14.60
C LEU A 53 -2.39 -4.70 15.41
N PHE A 54 -3.52 -4.18 14.93
CA PHE A 54 -4.82 -4.42 15.57
C PHE A 54 -5.39 -5.81 15.23
N ALA A 55 -5.26 -6.23 13.98
CA ALA A 55 -5.82 -7.48 13.49
C ALA A 55 -4.93 -8.71 13.76
N GLN A 56 -3.67 -8.54 14.17
CA GLN A 56 -2.69 -9.62 14.30
C GLN A 56 -3.21 -10.79 15.13
N LYS A 57 -3.91 -10.51 16.24
CA LYS A 57 -4.45 -11.55 17.12
C LYS A 57 -5.52 -12.39 16.42
N TRP A 58 -6.44 -11.75 15.69
CA TRP A 58 -7.50 -12.46 14.96
C TRP A 58 -6.97 -13.19 13.74
N ILE A 59 -6.01 -12.59 13.02
CA ILE A 59 -5.35 -13.23 11.88
C ILE A 59 -4.62 -14.50 12.34
N ILE A 60 -3.85 -14.44 13.43
CA ILE A 60 -3.13 -15.59 13.99
C ILE A 60 -4.11 -16.66 14.49
N SER A 61 -5.15 -16.28 15.25
CA SER A 61 -6.16 -17.22 15.74
C SER A 61 -6.94 -17.90 14.60
N GLY A 62 -7.30 -17.17 13.55
CA GLY A 62 -7.99 -17.73 12.37
C GLY A 62 -7.15 -18.75 11.61
N VAL A 63 -5.85 -18.50 11.43
CA VAL A 63 -4.92 -19.46 10.82
C VAL A 63 -4.75 -20.71 11.70
N THR A 64 -4.73 -20.55 13.02
CA THR A 64 -4.59 -21.67 13.97
C THR A 64 -5.84 -22.56 13.97
N ILE A 65 -7.04 -21.97 13.88
CA ILE A 65 -8.32 -22.72 13.74
C ILE A 65 -8.39 -23.49 12.42
N SER A 66 -7.91 -22.90 11.32
CA SER A 66 -7.77 -23.61 10.03
C SER A 66 -6.74 -24.75 10.08
N GLY A 67 -5.76 -24.70 10.99
CA GLY A 67 -4.74 -25.74 11.16
C GLY A 67 -5.17 -26.93 12.03
N MET A 68 -6.13 -26.74 12.95
CA MET A 68 -6.60 -27.79 13.87
C MET A 68 -7.88 -28.51 13.42
N GLY A 69 -8.53 -28.07 12.34
CA GLY A 69 -9.74 -28.71 11.80
C GLY A 69 -9.51 -29.75 10.70
N GLY A 70 -8.26 -30.14 10.46
CA GLY A 70 -7.85 -31.05 9.38
C GLY A 70 -7.81 -32.55 9.72
N ARG A 71 -8.19 -32.97 10.93
CA ARG A 71 -8.41 -34.36 11.35
C ARG A 71 -9.41 -34.42 12.50
#